data_AF-A0A7C7XMW7-F1
#
_entry.id   AF-A0A7C7XMW7-F1
#
_cell.length_a   1.000
_cell.length_b   1.000
_cell.length_c   1.000
_cell.angle_alpha   90.00
_cell.angle_beta   90.00
_cell.angle_gamma   90.00
#
_symmetry.space_group_name_H-M   'P 1'
#
loop_
_entity.id
_entity.type
_entity.pdbx_description
1 polymer ?
#
loop_
_entity_poly.entity_id
_entity_poly.type
_entity_poly.pdbx_seq_one_letter_code
_entity_poly.pdbx_strand_id
1 'polypeptide(L)'
;MKQQVTGHKEAGNALWFILLAVALLGALTAAISRSSDTAEQSGDIERYRIDASNLMRHSASIEAAVNNMLMRGVGENQISFDNEFVSGATYVNGNCSTSDCLVYDGAGGGVNYKTISSTILDANSNGEATFTEWEYSGANAVEDVSTTEPDLIMFLSYLERDLCRQINRLLKIPEVSGDVPEDSNGFEADTPFVGSFASSATIDAMDGHEVGCFNDTSGGGRNYTYYQVLIKR
;
A
#
# COMPACT_ATOMS: atom_id res chain seq x y z
N MET A 1 29.29 -18.51 -89.63
CA MET A 1 28.69 -17.16 -89.52
C MET A 1 27.48 -17.25 -88.59
N LYS A 2 27.49 -16.42 -87.52
CA LYS A 2 26.38 -15.97 -86.65
C LYS A 2 25.79 -16.93 -85.59
N GLN A 3 26.22 -16.68 -84.34
CA GLN A 3 25.45 -16.80 -83.10
C GLN A 3 24.26 -15.82 -83.10
N GLN A 4 23.16 -16.14 -82.38
CA GLN A 4 22.73 -15.33 -81.22
C GLN A 4 21.64 -15.99 -80.36
N VAL A 5 21.78 -15.75 -79.06
CA VAL A 5 21.14 -16.32 -77.87
C VAL A 5 19.66 -15.92 -77.72
N THR A 6 18.79 -16.86 -77.38
CA THR A 6 17.41 -16.59 -76.92
C THR A 6 17.41 -16.33 -75.41
N GLY A 7 17.32 -15.06 -75.01
CA GLY A 7 17.09 -14.68 -73.61
C GLY A 7 15.61 -14.80 -73.25
N HIS A 8 15.28 -15.73 -72.36
CA HIS A 8 13.96 -15.78 -71.72
C HIS A 8 13.80 -14.56 -70.80
N LYS A 9 12.80 -13.73 -71.06
CA LYS A 9 12.36 -12.70 -70.11
C LYS A 9 11.48 -13.37 -69.07
N GLU A 10 12.05 -13.69 -67.91
CA GLU A 10 11.26 -14.04 -66.72
C GLU A 10 10.49 -12.80 -66.25
N ALA A 11 9.16 -12.89 -66.25
CA ALA A 11 8.30 -11.94 -65.55
C ALA A 11 8.26 -12.33 -64.07
N GLY A 12 9.18 -11.78 -63.28
CA GLY A 12 9.15 -11.91 -61.82
C GLY A 12 7.84 -11.32 -61.28
N ASN A 13 7.12 -12.08 -60.46
CA ASN A 13 5.84 -11.67 -59.87
C ASN A 13 6.05 -10.59 -58.80
N ALA A 14 6.17 -9.33 -59.22
CA ALA A 14 6.35 -8.17 -58.36
C ALA A 14 5.28 -8.08 -57.25
N LEU A 15 4.09 -8.63 -57.49
CA LEU A 15 3.00 -8.70 -56.51
C LEU A 15 3.40 -9.47 -55.24
N TRP A 16 4.19 -10.54 -55.38
CA TRP A 16 4.58 -11.39 -54.24
C TRP A 16 5.52 -10.67 -53.28
N PHE A 17 6.44 -9.86 -53.81
CA PHE A 17 7.34 -9.05 -52.99
C PHE A 17 6.60 -7.96 -52.21
N ILE A 18 5.56 -7.36 -52.80
CA ILE A 18 4.73 -6.37 -52.11
C ILE A 18 3.96 -7.03 -50.95
N LEU A 19 3.36 -8.20 -51.18
CA LEU A 19 2.64 -8.94 -50.14
C LEU A 19 3.56 -9.36 -48.99
N LEU A 20 4.77 -9.82 -49.32
CA LEU A 20 5.77 -10.17 -48.32
C LEU A 20 6.19 -8.95 -47.48
N ALA A 21 6.40 -7.79 -48.12
CA ALA A 21 6.75 -6.56 -47.42
C ALA A 21 5.65 -6.11 -46.45
N VAL A 22 4.38 -6.16 -46.86
CA VAL A 22 3.24 -5.80 -46.01
C VAL A 22 3.09 -6.78 -44.84
N ALA A 23 3.27 -8.09 -45.07
CA ALA A 23 3.21 -9.10 -44.02
C ALA A 23 4.31 -8.92 -42.97
N LEU A 24 5.54 -8.63 -43.41
CA LEU A 24 6.66 -8.35 -42.51
C LEU A 24 6.46 -7.07 -41.71
N LEU A 25 5.91 -6.03 -42.33
CA LEU A 25 5.58 -4.79 -41.65
C LEU A 25 4.52 -5.04 -40.55
N GLY A 26 3.47 -5.80 -40.87
CA GLY A 26 2.43 -6.17 -39.90
C GLY A 26 2.98 -7.01 -38.74
N ALA A 27 3.87 -7.97 -39.02
CA ALA A 27 4.52 -8.78 -37.99
C ALA A 27 5.43 -7.94 -37.07
N LEU A 28 6.17 -6.98 -37.63
CA LEU A 28 7.00 -6.06 -36.87
C LEU A 28 6.15 -5.14 -35.98
N THR A 29 5.06 -4.59 -36.51
CA THR A 29 4.12 -3.78 -35.72
C THR A 29 3.54 -4.59 -34.55
N ALA A 30 3.12 -5.83 -34.79
CA ALA A 30 2.59 -6.71 -33.74
C ALA A 30 3.64 -7.08 -32.68
N ALA A 31 4.91 -7.25 -33.07
CA ALA A 31 6.00 -7.51 -32.13
C ALA A 31 6.31 -6.30 -31.24
N ILE A 32 6.28 -5.09 -31.81
CA ILE A 32 6.48 -3.84 -31.05
C ILE A 32 5.33 -3.62 -30.07
N SER A 33 4.08 -3.80 -30.49
CA SER A 33 2.92 -3.65 -29.58
C SER A 33 3.00 -4.58 -28.37
N ARG A 34 3.45 -5.83 -28.54
CA ARG A 34 3.67 -6.75 -27.41
C ARG A 34 4.82 -6.31 -26.47
N SER A 35 5.80 -5.56 -26.99
CA SER A 35 6.91 -5.04 -26.19
C SER A 35 6.51 -3.81 -25.37
N SER A 36 5.47 -3.07 -25.78
CA SER A 36 4.95 -1.92 -25.04
C SER A 36 4.25 -2.33 -23.73
N ASP A 37 3.48 -3.42 -23.73
CA ASP A 37 2.81 -3.95 -22.53
C ASP A 37 3.78 -4.32 -21.39
N THR A 38 5.00 -4.76 -21.72
CA THR A 38 6.03 -5.11 -20.71
C THR A 38 6.71 -3.87 -20.13
N ALA A 39 6.81 -2.77 -20.89
CA ALA A 39 7.44 -1.53 -20.44
C ALA A 39 6.55 -0.80 -19.43
N GLU A 40 5.22 -0.76 -19.65
CA GLU A 40 4.24 -0.22 -18.70
C GLU A 40 4.30 -0.95 -17.35
N GLN A 41 4.30 -2.29 -17.37
CA GLN A 41 4.40 -3.11 -16.17
C GLN A 41 5.70 -2.85 -15.38
N SER A 42 6.81 -2.56 -16.06
CA SER A 42 8.09 -2.27 -15.38
C SER A 42 8.13 -0.91 -14.67
N GLY A 43 7.44 0.10 -15.23
CA GLY A 43 7.37 1.44 -14.64
C GLY A 43 6.51 1.47 -13.38
N ASP A 44 5.37 0.76 -13.40
CA ASP A 44 4.47 0.67 -12.24
C ASP A 44 5.10 -0.09 -11.07
N ILE A 45 5.86 -1.16 -11.33
CA ILE A 45 6.57 -1.90 -10.27
C ILE A 45 7.58 -1.00 -9.55
N GLU A 46 8.35 -0.20 -10.27
CA GLU A 46 9.33 0.70 -9.66
C GLU A 46 8.63 1.82 -8.87
N ARG A 47 7.55 2.37 -9.42
CA ARG A 47 6.69 3.34 -8.72
C ARG A 47 6.16 2.76 -7.41
N TYR A 48 5.53 1.58 -7.44
CA TYR A 48 5.02 0.91 -6.25
C TYR A 48 6.12 0.59 -5.24
N ARG A 49 7.33 0.25 -5.69
CA ARG A 49 8.45 0.02 -4.79
C ARG A 49 8.87 1.29 -4.04
N ILE A 50 8.90 2.42 -4.75
CA ILE A 50 9.20 3.73 -4.16
C ILE A 50 8.10 4.13 -3.18
N ASP A 51 6.84 4.00 -3.58
CA ASP A 51 5.67 4.35 -2.77
C ASP A 51 5.56 3.47 -1.52
N ALA A 52 5.72 2.15 -1.65
CA ALA A 52 5.79 1.22 -0.51
C ALA A 52 6.92 1.60 0.46
N SER A 53 8.12 1.88 -0.07
CA SER A 53 9.26 2.28 0.76
C SER A 53 9.02 3.63 1.47
N ASN A 54 8.34 4.57 0.80
CA ASN A 54 7.95 5.86 1.35
C ASN A 54 6.90 5.72 2.46
N LEU A 55 5.97 4.77 2.31
CA LEU A 55 4.93 4.45 3.29
C LEU A 55 5.55 3.84 4.55
N MET A 56 6.33 2.78 4.38
CA MET A 56 6.99 2.06 5.47
C MET A 56 7.97 2.94 6.25
N ARG A 57 8.73 3.82 5.57
CA ARG A 57 9.61 4.78 6.27
C ARG A 57 8.82 5.76 7.14
N HIS A 58 7.63 6.17 6.70
CA HIS A 58 6.82 7.08 7.46
C HIS A 58 6.21 6.39 8.69
N SER A 59 5.61 5.22 8.54
CA SER A 59 5.06 4.47 9.69
C SER A 59 6.15 4.11 10.71
N ALA A 60 7.33 3.70 10.25
CA ALA A 60 8.48 3.44 11.13
C ALA A 60 8.95 4.70 11.88
N SER A 61 8.82 5.90 11.27
CA SER A 61 9.13 7.16 11.95
C SER A 61 8.13 7.49 13.06
N ILE A 62 6.84 7.15 12.87
CA ILE A 62 5.79 7.31 13.87
C ILE A 62 6.02 6.32 15.02
N GLU A 63 6.27 5.04 14.71
CA GLU A 63 6.60 4.01 15.69
C GLU A 63 7.81 4.43 16.55
N ALA A 64 8.90 4.88 15.91
CA ALA A 64 10.08 5.38 16.61
C ALA A 64 9.76 6.58 17.51
N ALA A 65 8.91 7.51 17.07
CA ALA A 65 8.50 8.65 17.87
C ALA A 65 7.68 8.24 19.09
N VAL A 66 6.69 7.36 18.92
CA VAL A 66 5.87 6.81 20.02
C VAL A 66 6.78 6.10 21.03
N ASN A 67 7.68 5.23 20.58
CA ASN A 67 8.65 4.55 21.45
C ASN A 67 9.54 5.53 22.22
N ASN A 68 10.01 6.60 21.58
CA ASN A 68 10.78 7.65 22.25
C ASN A 68 9.96 8.40 23.30
N MET A 69 8.68 8.67 23.05
CA MET A 69 7.78 9.30 24.01
C MET A 69 7.56 8.39 25.24
N LEU A 70 7.33 7.09 25.03
CA LEU A 70 7.22 6.10 26.10
C LEU A 70 8.50 6.05 26.95
N MET A 71 9.67 6.03 26.32
CA MET A 71 10.97 6.07 27.03
C MET A 71 11.18 7.35 27.84
N ARG A 72 10.55 8.46 27.45
CA ARG A 72 10.57 9.74 28.19
C ARG A 72 9.55 9.79 29.33
N GLY A 73 8.75 8.73 29.51
CA GLY A 73 7.77 8.61 30.59
C GLY A 73 6.35 9.05 30.24
N VAL A 74 6.05 9.29 28.96
CA VAL A 74 4.66 9.46 28.52
C VAL A 74 3.97 8.09 28.63
N GLY A 75 2.83 8.02 29.32
CA GLY A 75 2.06 6.77 29.44
C GLY A 75 1.44 6.36 28.10
N GLU A 76 1.26 5.05 27.87
CA GLU A 76 0.61 4.52 26.67
C GLU A 76 -0.78 5.13 26.43
N ASN A 77 -1.53 5.36 27.51
CA ASN A 77 -2.86 5.96 27.51
C ASN A 77 -2.85 7.49 27.43
N GLN A 78 -1.68 8.13 27.43
CA GLN A 78 -1.51 9.58 27.29
C GLN A 78 -1.15 9.98 25.86
N ILE A 79 -0.66 9.06 25.02
CA ILE A 79 -0.31 9.35 23.63
C ILE A 79 -1.52 9.92 22.88
N SER A 80 -1.29 10.99 22.12
CA SER A 80 -2.31 11.68 21.34
C SER A 80 -1.85 11.89 19.91
N PHE A 81 -2.68 11.49 18.95
CA PHE A 81 -2.50 11.77 17.53
C PHE A 81 -3.30 12.98 17.08
N ASP A 82 -3.79 13.80 18.02
CA ASP A 82 -4.55 15.02 17.73
C ASP A 82 -3.79 15.92 16.76
N ASN A 83 -4.47 16.32 15.70
CA ASN A 83 -3.91 17.12 14.61
C ASN A 83 -5.04 17.78 13.79
N GLU A 84 -4.68 18.82 13.04
CA GLU A 84 -5.64 19.58 12.21
C GLU A 84 -5.86 19.00 10.80
N PHE A 85 -5.15 17.93 10.43
CA PHE A 85 -5.13 17.38 9.07
C PHE A 85 -6.16 16.27 8.83
N VAL A 86 -6.64 15.64 9.89
CA VAL A 86 -7.65 14.56 9.83
C VAL A 86 -9.01 15.18 10.10
N SER A 87 -9.95 14.97 9.17
CA SER A 87 -11.27 15.60 9.16
C SER A 87 -12.38 14.74 9.76
N GLY A 88 -12.24 13.40 9.75
CA GLY A 88 -13.28 12.46 10.19
C GLY A 88 -13.20 12.02 11.65
N ALA A 89 -11.99 11.94 12.22
CA ALA A 89 -11.73 11.38 13.54
C ALA A 89 -11.02 12.39 14.47
N THR A 90 -11.57 12.58 15.68
CA THR A 90 -10.91 13.36 16.73
C THR A 90 -9.97 12.44 17.51
N TYR A 91 -8.67 12.61 17.32
CA TYR A 91 -7.63 11.95 18.13
C TYR A 91 -7.32 12.71 19.43
N VAL A 92 -8.23 13.57 19.87
CA VAL A 92 -8.11 14.31 21.13
C VAL A 92 -8.15 13.33 22.30
N ASN A 93 -6.99 13.10 22.91
CA ASN A 93 -6.88 12.28 24.11
C ASN A 93 -6.94 13.16 25.37
N GLY A 94 -7.99 12.99 26.18
CA GLY A 94 -8.18 13.74 27.43
C GLY A 94 -7.12 13.49 28.52
N ASN A 95 -6.35 12.40 28.41
CA ASN A 95 -5.21 12.12 29.29
C ASN A 95 -3.93 12.86 28.87
N CYS A 96 -3.93 13.45 27.66
CA CYS A 96 -2.82 14.25 27.17
C CYS A 96 -2.97 15.71 27.63
N SER A 97 -2.29 16.05 28.73
CA SER A 97 -2.40 17.38 29.37
C SER A 97 -1.37 18.41 28.91
N THR A 98 -0.36 17.98 28.15
CA THR A 98 0.83 18.77 27.80
C THR A 98 1.27 18.44 26.37
N SER A 99 2.13 19.25 25.76
CA SER A 99 2.53 19.02 24.35
C SER A 99 3.48 17.83 24.16
N ASP A 100 4.08 17.32 25.24
CA ASP A 100 5.00 16.18 25.20
C ASP A 100 4.33 14.83 24.89
N CYS A 101 3.01 14.74 25.01
CA CYS A 101 2.22 13.57 24.63
C CYS A 101 1.58 13.64 23.23
N LEU A 102 1.80 14.74 22.49
CA LEU A 102 1.34 14.90 21.11
C LEU A 102 2.38 14.34 20.13
N VAL A 103 2.00 13.37 19.31
CA VAL A 103 2.92 12.72 18.36
C VAL A 103 3.46 13.70 17.30
N TYR A 104 2.62 14.65 16.88
CA TYR A 104 2.96 15.62 15.83
C TYR A 104 3.53 16.96 16.37
N ASP A 105 3.62 17.13 17.69
CA ASP A 105 4.19 18.34 18.28
C ASP A 105 5.70 18.20 18.47
N GLY A 106 6.45 19.29 18.28
CA GLY A 106 7.91 19.31 18.43
C GLY A 106 8.40 18.98 19.85
N ALA A 107 7.62 19.22 20.88
CA ALA A 107 7.92 18.83 22.26
C ALA A 107 7.58 17.37 22.55
N GLY A 108 6.66 16.77 21.79
CA GLY A 108 6.25 15.38 21.89
C GLY A 108 7.05 14.49 20.95
N GLY A 109 6.39 13.93 19.94
CA GLY A 109 7.01 13.02 18.97
C GLY A 109 7.80 13.72 17.86
N GLY A 110 7.49 14.98 17.56
CA GLY A 110 8.18 15.78 16.56
C GLY A 110 8.05 15.28 15.13
N VAL A 111 7.08 14.40 14.85
CA VAL A 111 6.85 13.87 13.50
C VAL A 111 5.98 14.84 12.72
N ASN A 112 6.31 15.08 11.45
CA ASN A 112 5.43 15.82 10.57
C ASN A 112 4.34 14.90 10.03
N TYR A 113 3.08 15.32 10.09
CA TYR A 113 1.99 14.62 9.42
C TYR A 113 2.27 14.57 7.92
N LYS A 114 2.18 13.37 7.33
CA LYS A 114 2.33 13.16 5.89
C LYS A 114 0.96 12.90 5.28
N THR A 115 0.52 13.83 4.44
CA THR A 115 -0.68 13.63 3.64
C THR A 115 -0.49 12.48 2.66
N ILE A 116 -1.54 11.68 2.49
CA ILE A 116 -1.54 10.57 1.54
C ILE A 116 -1.93 11.08 0.16
N SER A 117 -1.16 10.70 -0.85
CA SER A 117 -1.54 10.93 -2.24
C SER A 117 -2.68 9.99 -2.61
N SER A 118 -3.77 10.51 -3.17
CA SER A 118 -4.84 9.65 -3.69
C SER A 118 -4.38 8.72 -4.82
N THR A 119 -3.23 8.98 -5.43
CA THR A 119 -2.65 8.16 -6.51
C THR A 119 -2.15 6.79 -6.06
N ILE A 120 -2.08 6.53 -4.75
CA ILE A 120 -1.71 5.23 -4.19
C ILE A 120 -2.92 4.48 -3.62
N LEU A 121 -4.11 5.06 -3.75
CA LEU A 121 -5.36 4.54 -3.23
C LEU A 121 -6.29 4.12 -4.37
N ASP A 122 -7.16 3.16 -4.12
CA ASP A 122 -8.21 2.77 -5.05
C ASP A 122 -9.21 3.93 -5.23
N ALA A 123 -9.24 4.48 -6.44
CA ALA A 123 -10.10 5.60 -6.80
C ALA A 123 -11.61 5.29 -6.61
N ASN A 124 -12.02 4.03 -6.57
CA ASN A 124 -13.40 3.64 -6.28
C ASN A 124 -13.81 3.95 -4.82
N SER A 125 -12.84 4.14 -3.93
CA SER A 125 -13.05 4.42 -2.51
C SER A 125 -12.97 5.92 -2.19
N ASN A 126 -12.96 6.80 -3.20
CA ASN A 126 -12.77 8.24 -3.00
C ASN A 126 -13.88 8.95 -2.21
N GLY A 127 -15.03 8.29 -2.03
CA GLY A 127 -16.15 8.79 -1.24
C GLY A 127 -16.08 8.42 0.24
N GLU A 128 -15.11 7.61 0.64
CA GLU A 128 -14.95 7.17 2.02
C GLU A 128 -14.39 8.30 2.90
N ALA A 129 -14.91 8.42 4.12
CA ALA A 129 -14.60 9.56 5.00
C ALA A 129 -13.11 9.65 5.37
N THR A 130 -12.44 8.51 5.49
CA THR A 130 -11.01 8.41 5.84
C THR A 130 -10.13 8.19 4.61
N PHE A 131 -10.66 8.40 3.40
CA PHE A 131 -9.89 8.37 2.17
C PHE A 131 -8.78 9.43 2.25
N THR A 132 -7.52 9.02 2.12
CA THR A 132 -6.29 9.83 2.29
C THR A 132 -5.88 10.19 3.74
N GLU A 133 -6.51 9.60 4.74
CA GLU A 133 -6.19 9.84 6.16
C GLU A 133 -5.45 8.64 6.77
N TRP A 134 -4.56 8.92 7.73
CA TRP A 134 -4.01 7.89 8.61
C TRP A 134 -4.97 7.63 9.75
N GLU A 135 -5.19 6.35 10.05
CA GLU A 135 -6.09 5.91 11.09
C GLU A 135 -5.31 5.33 12.27
N TYR A 136 -5.68 5.68 13.51
CA TYR A 136 -5.01 5.18 14.71
C TYR A 136 -6.03 4.56 15.65
N SER A 137 -5.86 3.29 16.00
CA SER A 137 -6.83 2.59 16.85
C SER A 137 -6.14 1.75 17.91
N GLY A 138 -6.71 1.77 19.12
CA GLY A 138 -6.36 0.90 20.24
C GLY A 138 -7.37 -0.22 20.45
N ALA A 139 -8.10 -0.60 19.39
CA ALA A 139 -9.25 -1.50 19.47
C ALA A 139 -9.02 -2.87 18.80
N ASN A 140 -7.81 -3.12 18.32
CA ASN A 140 -7.46 -4.34 17.59
C ASN A 140 -6.30 -5.06 18.27
N ALA A 141 -6.32 -6.38 18.27
CA ALA A 141 -5.14 -7.20 18.55
C ALA A 141 -4.65 -7.82 17.24
N VAL A 142 -3.32 -7.91 17.05
CA VAL A 142 -2.76 -8.68 15.93
C VAL A 142 -2.36 -10.06 16.43
N GLU A 143 -2.91 -11.12 15.82
CA GLU A 143 -2.60 -12.49 16.21
C GLU A 143 -1.09 -12.77 16.04
N ASP A 144 -0.54 -13.53 16.98
CA ASP A 144 0.86 -13.96 17.03
C ASP A 144 1.93 -12.84 17.11
N VAL A 145 1.54 -11.58 17.31
CA VAL A 145 2.48 -10.46 17.58
C VAL A 145 2.76 -10.28 19.07
N SER A 146 1.72 -10.34 19.90
CA SER A 146 1.81 -10.03 21.33
C SER A 146 0.94 -10.99 22.17
N THR A 147 -0.11 -10.46 22.80
CA THR A 147 -1.12 -11.19 23.53
C THR A 147 -2.47 -11.06 22.80
N THR A 148 -3.57 -11.38 23.48
CA THR A 148 -4.93 -11.08 22.98
C THR A 148 -5.39 -9.68 23.37
N GLU A 149 -4.57 -8.92 24.10
CA GLU A 149 -4.87 -7.53 24.45
C GLU A 149 -4.75 -6.64 23.21
N PRO A 150 -5.53 -5.55 23.15
CA PRO A 150 -5.49 -4.67 22.00
C PRO A 150 -4.18 -3.86 21.99
N ASP A 151 -3.61 -3.76 20.80
CA ASP A 151 -2.42 -3.00 20.47
C ASP A 151 -2.80 -1.58 19.98
N LEU A 152 -1.84 -0.65 19.99
CA LEU A 152 -2.00 0.62 19.30
C LEU A 152 -1.49 0.46 17.87
N ILE A 153 -2.38 0.58 16.89
CA ILE A 153 -2.07 0.29 15.48
C ILE A 153 -2.39 1.52 14.62
N MET A 154 -1.51 1.78 13.66
CA MET A 154 -1.67 2.75 12.58
C MET A 154 -2.14 2.03 11.32
N PHE A 155 -3.18 2.52 10.67
CA PHE A 155 -3.75 1.97 9.45
C PHE A 155 -3.76 2.98 8.30
N LEU A 156 -3.66 2.45 7.08
CA LEU A 156 -4.04 3.15 5.86
C LEU A 156 -4.87 2.20 4.99
N SER A 157 -6.16 2.50 4.90
CA SER A 157 -7.13 1.72 4.15
C SER A 157 -7.14 2.12 2.66
N TYR A 158 -7.72 1.27 1.82
CA TYR A 158 -8.01 1.54 0.41
C TYR A 158 -6.77 1.67 -0.48
N LEU A 159 -5.66 0.98 -0.17
CA LEU A 159 -4.51 0.98 -1.07
C LEU A 159 -4.86 0.35 -2.43
N GLU A 160 -4.15 0.76 -3.48
CA GLU A 160 -4.15 -0.04 -4.69
C GLU A 160 -3.63 -1.46 -4.38
N ARG A 161 -4.32 -2.49 -4.88
CA ARG A 161 -3.97 -3.90 -4.67
C ARG A 161 -2.50 -4.20 -4.92
N ASP A 162 -1.97 -3.74 -6.06
CA ASP A 162 -0.58 -4.04 -6.43
C ASP A 162 0.44 -3.34 -5.53
N LEU A 163 0.10 -2.18 -4.95
CA LEU A 163 0.91 -1.55 -3.91
C LEU A 163 0.91 -2.38 -2.63
N CYS A 164 -0.26 -2.83 -2.18
CA CYS A 164 -0.42 -3.70 -1.00
C CYS A 164 0.43 -4.99 -1.15
N ARG A 165 0.38 -5.62 -2.33
CA ARG A 165 1.25 -6.77 -2.66
C ARG A 165 2.73 -6.41 -2.66
N GLN A 166 3.08 -5.26 -3.22
CA GLN A 166 4.47 -4.81 -3.26
C GLN A 166 5.05 -4.55 -1.86
N ILE A 167 4.24 -4.02 -0.93
CA ILE A 167 4.61 -3.88 0.49
C ILE A 167 4.94 -5.25 1.10
N ASN A 168 4.02 -6.21 0.97
CA ASN A 168 4.22 -7.57 1.52
C ASN A 168 5.44 -8.26 0.93
N ARG A 169 5.72 -8.09 -0.37
CA ARG A 169 6.94 -8.62 -1.00
C ARG A 169 8.21 -8.04 -0.41
N LEU A 170 8.24 -6.74 -0.09
CA LEU A 170 9.39 -6.10 0.56
C LEU A 170 9.57 -6.61 2.00
N LEU A 171 8.47 -6.89 2.68
CA LEU A 171 8.43 -7.46 4.03
C LEU A 171 8.63 -8.98 4.07
N LYS A 172 8.61 -9.64 2.91
CA LYS A 172 8.65 -11.10 2.74
C LYS A 172 7.47 -11.84 3.38
N ILE A 173 6.33 -11.18 3.46
CA ILE A 173 5.06 -11.79 3.85
C ILE A 173 4.55 -12.62 2.64
N PRO A 174 4.25 -13.92 2.83
CA PRO A 174 3.81 -14.78 1.74
C PRO A 174 2.50 -14.29 1.10
N GLU A 175 2.38 -14.46 -0.22
CA GLU A 175 1.10 -14.31 -0.91
C GLU A 175 0.24 -15.57 -0.70
N VAL A 176 -1.06 -15.38 -0.46
CA VAL A 176 -2.05 -16.46 -0.35
C VAL A 176 -2.82 -16.52 -1.66
N SER A 177 -2.82 -17.68 -2.33
CA SER A 177 -3.48 -17.85 -3.64
C SER A 177 -3.06 -16.83 -4.73
N GLY A 178 -1.87 -16.25 -4.61
CA GLY A 178 -1.33 -15.24 -5.54
C GLY A 178 -1.77 -13.80 -5.25
N ASP A 179 -2.30 -13.54 -4.06
CA ASP A 179 -2.69 -12.22 -3.58
C ASP A 179 -2.20 -11.94 -2.15
N VAL A 180 -2.50 -10.75 -1.62
CA VAL A 180 -2.27 -10.46 -0.21
C VAL A 180 -3.11 -11.37 0.70
N PRO A 181 -2.66 -11.65 1.94
CA PRO A 181 -3.47 -12.36 2.92
C PRO A 181 -4.85 -11.71 3.10
N GLU A 182 -5.88 -12.54 3.25
CA GLU A 182 -7.25 -12.10 3.48
C GLU A 182 -7.57 -12.20 4.97
N ASP A 183 -8.08 -11.11 5.53
CA ASP A 183 -8.66 -11.09 6.86
C ASP A 183 -10.17 -11.21 6.75
N SER A 184 -10.75 -12.24 7.36
CA SER A 184 -12.21 -12.45 7.37
C SER A 184 -12.89 -12.05 8.67
N ASN A 185 -12.11 -11.74 9.70
CA ASN A 185 -12.61 -11.34 11.01
C ASN A 185 -12.93 -9.84 11.06
N GLY A 186 -12.28 -9.08 10.19
CA GLY A 186 -12.40 -7.63 10.14
C GLY A 186 -11.56 -6.96 11.21
N PHE A 187 -11.54 -5.63 11.16
CA PHE A 187 -10.76 -4.80 12.07
C PHE A 187 -11.46 -3.46 12.31
N GLU A 188 -11.03 -2.78 13.37
CA GLU A 188 -11.67 -1.60 13.95
C GLU A 188 -10.77 -0.38 13.77
N ALA A 189 -10.80 0.23 12.60
CA ALA A 189 -10.15 1.51 12.32
C ALA A 189 -11.05 2.72 12.61
N ASP A 190 -12.37 2.54 12.67
CA ASP A 190 -13.35 3.61 12.90
C ASP A 190 -13.38 4.11 14.36
N THR A 191 -12.78 3.37 15.29
CA THR A 191 -12.64 3.77 16.69
C THR A 191 -11.30 4.50 16.88
N PRO A 192 -11.27 5.85 16.88
CA PRO A 192 -10.02 6.58 17.02
C PRO A 192 -9.41 6.36 18.40
N PHE A 193 -8.09 6.26 18.43
CA PHE A 193 -7.35 6.18 19.68
C PHE A 193 -7.39 7.51 20.44
N VAL A 194 -8.13 7.52 21.54
CA VAL A 194 -8.27 8.66 22.46
C VAL A 194 -7.67 8.35 23.85
N GLY A 195 -6.66 7.48 23.89
CA GLY A 195 -6.02 7.04 25.13
C GLY A 195 -6.64 5.81 25.79
N SER A 196 -7.45 5.05 25.05
CA SER A 196 -8.09 3.83 25.55
C SER A 196 -7.74 2.62 24.70
N PHE A 197 -7.53 1.51 25.39
CA PHE A 197 -7.34 0.18 24.83
C PHE A 197 -8.60 -0.62 25.09
N ALA A 198 -9.32 -1.01 24.05
CA ALA A 198 -10.57 -1.75 24.17
C ALA A 198 -10.74 -2.69 22.97
N SER A 199 -10.34 -3.95 23.13
CA SER A 199 -10.37 -4.93 22.04
C SER A 199 -11.80 -5.18 21.58
N SER A 200 -12.01 -4.97 20.27
CA SER A 200 -13.27 -5.26 19.57
C SER A 200 -13.06 -6.11 18.32
N ALA A 201 -11.82 -6.25 17.83
CA ALA A 201 -11.49 -7.10 16.68
C ALA A 201 -10.07 -7.71 16.78
N THR A 202 -9.83 -8.74 15.98
CA THR A 202 -8.54 -9.44 15.89
C THR A 202 -8.15 -9.59 14.44
N ILE A 203 -6.95 -9.10 14.11
CA ILE A 203 -6.32 -9.26 12.80
C ILE A 203 -5.53 -10.57 12.82
N ASP A 204 -6.01 -11.60 12.09
CA ASP A 204 -5.43 -12.94 12.10
C ASP A 204 -4.75 -13.34 10.77
N ALA A 205 -4.87 -12.50 9.74
CA ALA A 205 -4.31 -12.78 8.41
C ALA A 205 -2.78 -12.62 8.30
N MET A 206 -2.11 -12.17 9.37
CA MET A 206 -0.76 -11.58 9.26
C MET A 206 0.37 -12.43 9.85
N ASP A 207 0.09 -13.63 10.36
CA ASP A 207 1.09 -14.60 10.82
C ASP A 207 2.19 -14.00 11.72
N GLY A 208 1.82 -13.17 12.70
CA GLY A 208 2.76 -12.56 13.66
C GLY A 208 3.62 -11.41 13.13
N HIS A 209 3.30 -10.85 11.95
CA HIS A 209 3.97 -9.65 11.46
C HIS A 209 3.44 -8.39 12.16
N GLU A 210 4.33 -7.51 12.63
CA GLU A 210 3.96 -6.22 13.25
C GLU A 210 3.61 -5.14 12.21
N VAL A 211 3.90 -5.40 10.93
CA VAL A 211 3.67 -4.49 9.81
C VAL A 211 3.36 -5.30 8.57
N GLY A 212 2.41 -4.83 7.76
CA GLY A 212 2.04 -5.52 6.54
C GLY A 212 0.83 -4.90 5.87
N CYS A 213 0.28 -5.62 4.90
CA CYS A 213 -0.92 -5.24 4.20
C CYS A 213 -1.82 -6.46 3.98
N PHE A 214 -3.10 -6.35 4.27
CA PHE A 214 -4.08 -7.43 4.10
C PHE A 214 -5.32 -6.93 3.36
N ASN A 215 -6.09 -7.86 2.82
CA ASN A 215 -7.39 -7.57 2.24
C ASN A 215 -8.50 -7.90 3.26
N ASP A 216 -9.27 -6.90 3.68
CA ASP A 216 -10.44 -7.12 4.54
C ASP A 216 -11.62 -7.66 3.72
N THR A 217 -12.09 -8.85 4.08
CA THR A 217 -13.22 -9.53 3.44
C THR A 217 -14.45 -9.60 4.34
N SER A 218 -14.40 -9.03 5.54
CA SER A 218 -15.49 -9.05 6.54
C SER A 218 -16.71 -8.21 6.15
N GLY A 219 -16.58 -7.38 5.10
CA GLY A 219 -17.65 -6.52 4.59
C GLY A 219 -17.57 -5.06 5.04
N GLY A 220 -16.48 -4.65 5.71
CA GLY A 220 -16.22 -3.26 6.11
C GLY A 220 -15.85 -2.31 4.96
N GLY A 221 -15.59 -2.84 3.75
CA GLY A 221 -15.25 -2.05 2.56
C GLY A 221 -13.81 -1.52 2.53
N ARG A 222 -13.04 -1.76 3.59
CA ARG A 222 -11.64 -1.32 3.79
C ARG A 222 -10.65 -2.28 3.12
N ASN A 223 -10.84 -2.48 1.82
CA ASN A 223 -10.00 -3.38 1.02
C ASN A 223 -8.55 -2.90 1.00
N TYR A 224 -7.61 -3.84 0.97
CA TYR A 224 -6.16 -3.58 0.89
C TYR A 224 -5.68 -2.55 1.91
N THR A 225 -5.70 -2.94 3.19
CA THR A 225 -5.32 -2.09 4.31
C THR A 225 -3.89 -2.37 4.73
N TYR A 226 -3.07 -1.32 4.73
CA TYR A 226 -1.76 -1.33 5.37
C TYR A 226 -1.90 -1.08 6.87
N TYR A 227 -1.10 -1.77 7.68
CA TYR A 227 -1.02 -1.51 9.11
C TYR A 227 0.41 -1.56 9.64
N GLN A 228 0.61 -0.89 10.77
CA GLN A 228 1.83 -0.92 11.58
C GLN A 228 1.44 -0.89 13.05
N VAL A 229 1.88 -1.88 13.82
CA VAL A 229 1.79 -1.87 15.28
C VAL A 229 2.77 -0.82 15.83
N LEU A 230 2.27 0.10 16.64
CA LEU A 230 3.03 1.17 17.30
C LEU A 230 3.34 0.86 18.76
N ILE A 231 2.39 0.23 19.47
CA ILE A 231 2.56 -0.28 20.84
C ILE A 231 1.93 -1.66 20.89
N LYS A 232 2.70 -2.64 21.35
CA LYS A 232 2.23 -4.00 21.61
C LYS A 232 1.92 -4.23 23.08
N ARG A 233 0.82 -4.93 23.39
CA ARG A 233 0.36 -5.15 24.77
C ARG A 233 0.27 -6.62 25.18
#